data_AF-A0A4V3AUE2-F1
#
_entry.id   AF-A0A4V3AUE2-F1
#
_cell.length_a   1.000
_cell.length_b   1.000
_cell.length_c   1.000
_cell.angle_alpha   90.00
_cell.angle_beta   90.00
_cell.angle_gamma   90.00
#
_symmetry.space_group_name_H-M   'P 1'
#
loop_
_entity.id
_entity.type
_entity.pdbx_description
1 polymer ?
#
loop_
_entity_poly.entity_id
_entity_poly.type
_entity_poly.pdbx_seq_one_letter_code
_entity_poly.pdbx_strand_id
1 'polypeptide(L)'
;MSTREIKVQKQGWIPKKERIWVIVAIMIAALIMLWELKGLLQLSFTTLHSRQFEHTFKGFGSNGRIAVFFVLAYYVLLRVMKLRQLKGQVKVKKWLSTLLRFARKWHTPAAIIAIAFIVLHTVAVFMHGFKFDFNNISGLISLVVLLPVPISGLFRYKKMDRKWHLRSGIAFAVLFLIHSFL
;
A
#
# COMPACT_ATOMS: atom_id res chain seq x y z
N MET A 1 -8.54 -41.35 15.02
CA MET A 1 -7.81 -40.11 14.61
C MET A 1 -8.33 -39.68 13.25
N SER A 2 -9.01 -38.53 13.18
CA SER A 2 -9.86 -38.15 12.03
C SER A 2 -9.06 -37.54 10.89
N THR A 3 -9.31 -38.00 9.66
CA THR A 3 -8.80 -37.46 8.38
C THR A 3 -9.07 -35.96 8.14
N ARG A 4 -9.82 -35.28 9.03
CA ARG A 4 -10.04 -33.83 8.99
C ARG A 4 -8.84 -32.99 9.45
N GLU A 5 -7.92 -33.53 10.26
CA GLU A 5 -6.80 -32.74 10.79
C GLU A 5 -5.67 -32.53 9.77
N ILE A 6 -5.56 -33.39 8.75
CA ILE A 6 -4.47 -33.34 7.76
C ILE A 6 -4.67 -32.21 6.72
N LYS A 7 -5.89 -31.66 6.56
CA LYS A 7 -6.14 -30.57 5.60
C LYS A 7 -5.72 -29.18 6.08
N VAL A 8 -5.30 -29.02 7.34
CA VAL A 8 -4.98 -27.71 7.92
C VAL A 8 -3.59 -27.19 7.50
N GLN A 9 -2.68 -28.05 7.03
CA GLN A 9 -1.25 -27.71 6.95
C GLN A 9 -0.69 -27.32 5.56
N LYS A 10 -1.45 -27.36 4.46
CA LYS A 10 -0.88 -27.15 3.10
C LYS A 10 -1.31 -25.87 2.36
N GLN A 11 -1.74 -24.83 3.06
CA GLN A 11 -2.08 -23.53 2.45
C GLN A 11 -1.16 -22.39 2.90
N GLY A 12 0.13 -22.69 3.15
CA GLY A 12 1.07 -21.76 3.77
C GLY A 12 1.66 -20.66 2.88
N TRP A 13 1.36 -20.64 1.58
CA TRP A 13 1.99 -19.74 0.59
C TRP A 13 0.95 -19.00 -0.26
N ILE A 14 1.33 -17.85 -0.80
CA ILE A 14 0.51 -17.04 -1.74
C ILE A 14 -0.13 -17.98 -2.78
N PRO A 15 -1.47 -17.92 -2.97
CA PRO A 15 -2.17 -18.77 -3.92
C PRO A 15 -1.51 -18.73 -5.29
N LYS A 16 -1.37 -19.88 -5.97
CA LYS A 16 -0.68 -19.97 -7.27
C LYS A 16 -1.19 -18.93 -8.29
N LYS A 17 -2.49 -18.65 -8.29
CA LYS A 17 -3.15 -17.67 -9.17
C LYS A 17 -2.82 -16.21 -8.84
N GLU A 18 -2.53 -15.88 -7.58
CA GLU A 18 -2.14 -14.53 -7.14
C GLU A 18 -0.62 -14.32 -7.22
N ARG A 19 0.16 -15.40 -7.12
CA ARG A 19 1.62 -15.37 -7.06
C ARG A 19 2.25 -14.68 -8.27
N ILE A 20 1.76 -14.94 -9.48
CA ILE A 20 2.29 -14.31 -10.70
C ILE A 20 2.15 -12.78 -10.62
N TRP A 21 0.97 -12.29 -10.24
CA TRP A 21 0.71 -10.85 -10.12
C TRP A 21 1.55 -10.20 -9.03
N VAL A 22 1.77 -10.89 -7.91
CA VAL A 22 2.64 -10.41 -6.83
C VAL A 22 4.10 -10.35 -7.30
N ILE A 23 4.61 -11.40 -7.96
CA ILE A 23 5.99 -11.42 -8.47
C ILE A 23 6.20 -10.30 -9.51
N VAL A 24 5.27 -10.15 -10.46
CA VAL A 24 5.33 -9.08 -11.46
C VAL A 24 5.33 -7.71 -10.78
N ALA A 25 4.48 -7.49 -9.77
CA ALA A 25 4.45 -6.24 -9.02
C ALA A 25 5.76 -5.99 -8.25
N ILE A 26 6.37 -7.02 -7.65
CA ILE A 26 7.67 -6.92 -7.00
C ILE A 26 8.75 -6.55 -8.01
N MET A 27 8.78 -7.18 -9.18
CA MET A 27 9.76 -6.84 -10.24
C MET A 27 9.59 -5.40 -10.72
N ILE A 28 8.35 -4.97 -10.99
CA ILE A 28 8.07 -3.58 -11.39
C ILE A 28 8.49 -2.61 -10.28
N ALA A 29 8.12 -2.87 -9.03
CA ALA A 29 8.49 -2.04 -7.89
C ALA A 29 10.01 -1.96 -7.71
N ALA A 30 10.73 -3.09 -7.88
CA ALA A 30 12.18 -3.12 -7.82
C ALA A 30 12.83 -2.31 -8.95
N LEU A 31 12.33 -2.45 -10.18
CA LEU A 31 12.80 -1.65 -11.32
C LEU A 31 12.59 -0.15 -11.10
N ILE A 32 11.39 0.24 -10.63
CA ILE A 32 11.09 1.63 -10.28
C ILE A 32 12.07 2.12 -9.21
N MET A 33 12.24 1.38 -8.11
CA MET A 33 13.14 1.80 -7.04
C MET A 33 14.59 1.91 -7.51
N LEU A 34 15.10 0.93 -8.26
CA LEU A 34 16.48 0.96 -8.75
C LEU A 34 16.72 2.12 -9.73
N TRP A 35 15.78 2.35 -10.64
CA TRP A 35 15.87 3.44 -11.61
C TRP A 35 15.84 4.81 -10.93
N GLU A 36 14.83 5.06 -10.11
CA GLU A 36 14.63 6.35 -9.44
C GLU A 36 15.72 6.60 -8.41
N LEU A 37 16.11 5.60 -7.61
CA LEU A 37 17.17 5.77 -6.62
C LEU A 37 18.52 6.05 -7.28
N LYS A 38 18.84 5.38 -8.40
CA LYS A 38 20.02 5.69 -9.19
C LYS A 38 19.98 7.15 -9.68
N GLY A 39 18.83 7.60 -10.19
CA GLY A 39 18.62 8.98 -10.61
C GLY A 39 18.85 9.97 -9.47
N LEU A 40 18.27 9.71 -8.29
CA LEU A 40 18.43 10.54 -7.09
C LEU A 40 19.91 10.63 -6.64
N LEU A 41 20.62 9.50 -6.60
CA LEU A 41 22.02 9.45 -6.16
C LEU A 41 23.00 10.14 -7.10
N GLN A 42 22.62 10.39 -8.35
CA GLN A 42 23.43 11.09 -9.34
C GLN A 42 23.23 12.62 -9.32
N LEU A 43 22.30 13.12 -8.51
CA LEU A 43 22.03 14.55 -8.41
C LEU A 43 23.12 15.28 -7.61
N SER A 44 23.46 16.48 -8.06
CA SER A 44 24.35 17.36 -7.31
C SER A 44 23.64 17.98 -6.10
N PHE A 45 24.41 18.36 -5.08
CA PHE A 45 23.87 18.99 -3.86
C PHE A 45 23.06 20.27 -4.12
N THR A 46 23.43 21.05 -5.15
CA THR A 46 22.70 22.27 -5.53
C THR A 46 21.33 21.93 -6.14
N THR A 47 21.23 20.82 -6.85
CA THR A 47 19.97 20.33 -7.42
C THR A 47 19.01 19.85 -6.33
N LEU A 48 19.51 19.26 -5.24
CA LEU A 48 18.69 18.73 -4.14
C LEU A 48 17.86 19.81 -3.42
N HIS A 49 18.27 21.08 -3.50
CA HIS A 49 17.53 22.21 -2.89
C HIS A 49 16.80 23.06 -3.94
N SER A 50 16.68 22.56 -5.17
CA SER A 50 15.98 23.24 -6.26
C SER A 50 14.47 22.97 -6.21
N ARG A 51 13.67 23.92 -6.73
CA ARG A 51 12.22 23.71 -6.93
C ARG A 51 11.93 22.49 -7.80
N GLN A 52 12.79 22.18 -8.76
CA GLN A 52 12.61 21.02 -9.63
C GLN A 52 12.67 19.72 -8.83
N PHE A 53 13.64 19.58 -7.93
CA PHE A 53 13.72 18.43 -7.04
C PHE A 53 12.53 18.37 -6.07
N GLU A 54 12.07 19.53 -5.60
CA GLU A 54 10.85 19.64 -4.79
C GLU A 54 9.63 19.05 -5.50
N HIS A 55 9.45 19.37 -6.78
CA HIS A 55 8.39 18.77 -7.60
C HIS A 55 8.57 17.25 -7.76
N THR A 56 9.80 16.76 -7.94
CA THR A 56 10.08 15.33 -8.07
C THR A 56 9.68 14.56 -6.81
N PHE A 57 10.15 14.97 -5.63
CA PHE A 57 9.83 14.22 -4.41
C PHE A 57 8.34 14.33 -4.05
N LYS A 58 7.69 15.49 -4.28
CA LYS A 58 6.23 15.62 -4.15
C LYS A 58 5.49 14.73 -5.15
N GLY A 59 6.06 14.54 -6.35
CA GLY A 59 5.56 13.62 -7.37
C GLY A 59 5.52 12.17 -6.89
N PHE A 60 6.59 11.68 -6.26
CA PHE A 60 6.60 10.36 -5.63
C PHE A 60 5.52 10.22 -4.55
N GLY A 61 5.38 11.24 -3.69
CA GLY A 61 4.34 11.28 -2.66
C GLY A 61 2.93 11.22 -3.27
N SER A 62 2.68 11.99 -4.33
CA SER A 62 1.39 12.00 -5.03
C SER A 62 1.07 10.65 -5.69
N ASN A 63 2.03 10.03 -6.36
CA ASN A 63 1.88 8.70 -6.95
C ASN A 63 1.62 7.63 -5.88
N GLY A 64 2.38 7.69 -4.78
CA GLY A 64 2.15 6.85 -3.60
C GLY A 64 0.73 7.02 -3.06
N ARG A 65 0.24 8.26 -2.94
CA ARG A 65 -1.12 8.56 -2.47
C ARG A 65 -2.21 7.95 -3.36
N ILE A 66 -2.09 8.09 -4.67
CA ILE A 66 -3.05 7.49 -5.62
C ILE A 66 -3.09 5.97 -5.43
N ALA A 67 -1.93 5.33 -5.32
CA ALA A 67 -1.84 3.89 -5.11
C ALA A 67 -2.41 3.47 -3.74
N VAL A 68 -2.13 4.21 -2.66
CA VAL A 68 -2.70 3.96 -1.33
C VAL A 68 -4.23 4.10 -1.35
N PHE A 69 -4.79 5.14 -1.98
CA PHE A 69 -6.24 5.29 -2.08
C PHE A 69 -6.89 4.14 -2.83
N PHE A 70 -6.27 3.66 -3.91
CA PHE A 70 -6.73 2.45 -4.60
C PHE A 70 -6.72 1.22 -3.67
N VAL A 71 -5.66 1.04 -2.88
CA VAL A 71 -5.54 -0.04 -1.90
C VAL A 71 -6.62 0.04 -0.81
N LEU A 72 -6.90 1.25 -0.30
CA LEU A 72 -7.93 1.49 0.72
C LEU A 72 -9.36 1.35 0.17
N ALA A 73 -9.58 1.68 -1.11
CA ALA A 73 -10.88 1.55 -1.75
C ALA A 73 -11.43 0.12 -1.66
N TYR A 74 -10.56 -0.91 -1.66
CA TYR A 74 -10.97 -2.29 -1.41
C TYR A 74 -11.72 -2.47 -0.08
N TYR A 75 -11.21 -1.88 1.01
CA TYR A 75 -11.84 -1.96 2.33
C TYR A 75 -13.12 -1.13 2.42
N VAL A 76 -13.15 0.03 1.76
CA VAL A 76 -14.36 0.85 1.65
C VAL A 76 -15.46 0.07 0.91
N LEU A 77 -15.13 -0.55 -0.24
CA LEU A 77 -16.07 -1.38 -1.01
C LEU A 77 -16.59 -2.57 -0.21
N LEU A 78 -15.73 -3.23 0.59
CA LEU A 78 -16.17 -4.29 1.51
C LEU A 78 -17.20 -3.79 2.53
N ARG A 79 -17.03 -2.56 3.04
CA ARG A 79 -17.97 -1.95 4.00
C ARG A 79 -19.27 -1.55 3.32
N VAL A 80 -19.19 -0.92 2.14
CA VAL A 80 -20.35 -0.52 1.32
C VAL A 80 -21.22 -1.73 0.98
N MET A 81 -20.62 -2.86 0.57
CA MET A 81 -21.34 -4.10 0.26
C MET A 81 -22.17 -4.66 1.43
N LYS A 82 -21.89 -4.27 2.67
CA LYS A 82 -22.62 -4.70 3.88
C LYS A 82 -23.72 -3.73 4.30
N LEU A 83 -23.88 -2.59 3.62
CA LEU A 83 -24.91 -1.61 3.96
C LEU A 83 -26.32 -2.18 3.74
N ARG A 84 -27.19 -1.97 4.73
CA ARG A 84 -28.60 -2.41 4.67
C ARG A 84 -29.36 -1.76 3.52
N GLN A 85 -29.00 -0.53 3.14
CA GLN A 85 -29.60 0.23 2.02
C GLN A 85 -29.43 -0.46 0.66
N LEU A 86 -28.46 -1.37 0.51
CA LEU A 86 -28.30 -2.17 -0.70
C LEU A 86 -29.18 -3.44 -0.73
N LYS A 87 -30.01 -3.68 0.30
CA LYS A 87 -30.98 -4.80 0.32
C LYS A 87 -32.05 -4.53 -0.76
N GLY A 88 -32.29 -5.52 -1.63
CA GLY A 88 -33.19 -5.39 -2.79
C GLY A 88 -32.55 -4.83 -4.07
N GLN A 89 -31.40 -4.14 -3.99
CA GLN A 89 -30.73 -3.54 -5.14
C GLN A 89 -29.80 -4.53 -5.88
N VAL A 90 -30.39 -5.51 -6.58
CA VAL A 90 -29.66 -6.63 -7.22
C VAL A 90 -28.65 -6.14 -8.28
N LYS A 91 -29.03 -5.19 -9.14
CA LYS A 91 -28.16 -4.66 -10.20
C LYS A 91 -26.93 -3.94 -9.63
N VAL A 92 -27.13 -3.08 -8.63
CA VAL A 92 -26.05 -2.34 -7.96
C VAL A 92 -25.09 -3.30 -7.26
N LYS A 93 -25.62 -4.30 -6.54
CA LYS A 93 -24.81 -5.34 -5.90
C LYS A 93 -23.98 -6.15 -6.90
N LYS A 94 -24.50 -6.45 -8.08
CA LYS A 94 -23.76 -7.17 -9.14
C LYS A 94 -22.57 -6.35 -9.63
N TRP A 95 -22.75 -5.05 -9.86
CA TRP A 95 -21.68 -4.13 -10.23
C TRP A 95 -20.64 -3.98 -9.12
N LEU A 96 -21.07 -3.69 -7.90
CA LEU A 96 -20.18 -3.57 -6.74
C LEU A 96 -19.40 -4.86 -6.47
N SER A 97 -20.02 -6.03 -6.64
CA SER A 97 -19.34 -7.32 -6.51
C SER A 97 -18.24 -7.52 -7.57
N THR A 98 -18.47 -7.03 -8.79
CA THR A 98 -17.46 -7.08 -9.86
C THR A 98 -16.31 -6.14 -9.56
N LEU A 99 -16.59 -4.90 -9.15
CA LEU A 99 -15.58 -3.94 -8.72
C LEU A 99 -14.80 -4.44 -7.50
N LEU A 100 -15.48 -5.06 -6.53
CA LEU A 100 -14.84 -5.64 -5.35
C LEU A 100 -13.89 -6.79 -5.71
N ARG A 101 -14.27 -7.65 -6.66
CA ARG A 101 -13.40 -8.73 -7.16
C ARG A 101 -12.17 -8.15 -7.85
N PHE A 102 -12.33 -7.10 -8.65
CA PHE A 102 -11.23 -6.38 -9.27
C PHE A 102 -10.29 -5.75 -8.22
N ALA A 103 -10.84 -4.95 -7.30
CA ALA A 103 -10.09 -4.30 -6.24
C ALA A 103 -9.35 -5.33 -5.36
N ARG A 104 -9.98 -6.46 -5.04
CA ARG A 104 -9.32 -7.56 -4.30
C ARG A 104 -8.10 -8.11 -5.02
N LYS A 105 -8.22 -8.36 -6.33
CA LYS A 105 -7.14 -8.94 -7.14
C LYS A 105 -5.94 -7.99 -7.22
N TRP A 106 -6.20 -6.69 -7.35
CA TRP A 106 -5.17 -5.67 -7.52
C TRP A 106 -4.68 -5.04 -6.21
N HIS A 107 -5.34 -5.28 -5.08
CA HIS A 107 -4.96 -4.72 -3.78
C HIS A 107 -3.51 -5.01 -3.41
N THR A 108 -3.06 -6.28 -3.48
CA THR A 108 -1.68 -6.64 -3.11
C THR A 108 -0.66 -6.07 -4.11
N PRO A 109 -0.81 -6.23 -5.44
CA PRO A 109 0.08 -5.57 -6.41
C PRO A 109 0.18 -4.06 -6.23
N ALA A 110 -0.96 -3.37 -6.07
CA ALA A 110 -0.99 -1.91 -5.89
C ALA A 110 -0.33 -1.50 -4.56
N ALA A 111 -0.49 -2.28 -3.49
CA ALA A 111 0.17 -2.00 -2.21
C ALA A 111 1.69 -2.10 -2.31
N ILE A 112 2.22 -3.06 -3.07
CA ILE A 112 3.66 -3.20 -3.32
C ILE A 112 4.21 -1.98 -4.06
N ILE A 113 3.51 -1.54 -5.11
CA ILE A 113 3.88 -0.35 -5.88
C ILE A 113 3.77 0.92 -5.02
N ALA A 114 2.72 1.04 -4.20
CA ALA A 114 2.56 2.15 -3.26
C ALA A 114 3.73 2.25 -2.29
N ILE A 115 4.17 1.12 -1.72
CA ILE A 115 5.33 1.09 -0.82
C ILE A 115 6.59 1.58 -1.53
N ALA A 116 6.83 1.19 -2.79
CA ALA A 116 7.99 1.66 -3.55
C ALA A 116 7.98 3.20 -3.69
N PHE A 117 6.86 3.80 -4.07
CA PHE A 117 6.74 5.26 -4.15
C PHE A 117 6.86 5.95 -2.80
N ILE A 118 6.32 5.36 -1.73
CA ILE A 118 6.45 5.90 -0.37
C ILE A 118 7.92 5.89 0.08
N VAL A 119 8.66 4.81 -0.19
CA VAL A 119 10.09 4.73 0.11
C VAL A 119 10.87 5.78 -0.68
N LEU A 120 10.62 5.88 -1.99
CA LEU A 120 11.27 6.90 -2.83
C LEU A 120 10.97 8.33 -2.36
N HIS A 121 9.71 8.62 -2.02
CA HIS A 121 9.29 9.89 -1.44
C HIS A 121 10.06 10.18 -0.15
N THR A 122 10.11 9.20 0.76
CA THR A 122 10.81 9.33 2.04
C THR A 122 12.29 9.63 1.82
N VAL A 123 12.97 8.84 1.00
CA VAL A 123 14.40 9.02 0.69
C VAL A 123 14.64 10.42 0.12
N ALA A 124 13.83 10.84 -0.86
CA ALA A 124 13.98 12.14 -1.48
C ALA A 124 13.71 13.32 -0.53
N VAL A 125 12.76 13.19 0.41
CA VAL A 125 12.54 14.19 1.48
C VAL A 125 13.76 14.30 2.40
N PHE A 126 14.36 13.18 2.80
CA PHE A 126 15.59 13.21 3.60
C PHE A 126 16.76 13.84 2.82
N MET A 127 16.89 13.56 1.52
CA MET A 127 17.91 14.16 0.66
C MET A 127 17.72 15.67 0.44
N HIS A 128 16.46 16.15 0.36
CA HIS A 128 16.14 17.59 0.28
C HIS A 128 16.48 18.33 1.59
N GLY A 129 16.62 17.61 2.71
CA GLY A 129 16.79 18.17 4.05
C GLY A 129 15.50 18.07 4.86
N PHE A 130 15.44 17.04 5.70
CA PHE A 130 14.30 16.79 6.59
C PHE A 130 14.12 17.94 7.59
N LYS A 131 12.92 18.53 7.64
CA LYS A 131 12.58 19.59 8.61
C LYS A 131 11.73 18.99 9.72
N PHE A 132 11.96 19.42 10.96
CA PHE A 132 11.15 19.01 12.11
C PHE A 132 9.83 19.81 12.21
N ASP A 133 9.06 19.81 11.12
CA ASP A 133 7.72 20.38 11.08
C ASP A 133 6.65 19.29 11.17
N PHE A 134 5.41 19.69 11.43
CA PHE A 134 4.31 18.76 11.58
C PHE A 134 4.09 17.87 10.33
N ASN A 135 4.32 18.42 9.14
CA ASN A 135 4.14 17.70 7.89
C ASN A 135 5.12 16.50 7.80
N ASN A 136 6.41 16.75 8.00
CA ASN A 136 7.42 15.69 7.95
C ASN A 136 7.32 14.72 9.12
N ILE A 137 6.98 15.20 10.33
CA ILE A 137 6.80 14.34 11.50
C ILE A 137 5.61 13.40 11.31
N SER A 138 4.46 13.91 10.85
CA SER A 138 3.28 13.08 10.59
C SER A 138 3.54 12.05 9.48
N GLY A 139 4.30 12.42 8.44
CA GLY A 139 4.77 11.50 7.40
C GLY A 139 5.67 10.39 7.94
N LEU A 140 6.63 10.74 8.80
CA LEU A 140 7.55 9.78 9.41
C LEU A 140 6.81 8.80 10.34
N ILE A 141 5.89 9.28 11.17
CA ILE A 141 5.08 8.41 12.03
C ILE A 141 4.22 7.48 11.18
N SER A 142 3.62 7.99 10.10
CA SER A 142 2.85 7.17 9.15
C SER A 142 3.72 6.06 8.53
N LEU A 143 4.95 6.38 8.13
CA LEU A 143 5.91 5.39 7.61
C LEU A 143 6.23 4.30 8.64
N VAL A 144 6.50 4.67 9.90
CA VAL A 144 6.79 3.71 10.96
C VAL A 144 5.61 2.76 11.18
N VAL A 145 4.38 3.28 11.17
CA VAL A 145 3.15 2.48 11.31
C VAL A 145 2.88 1.63 10.06
N LEU A 146 3.37 2.04 8.89
CA LEU A 146 3.29 1.26 7.65
C LEU A 146 4.16 0.01 7.68
N LEU A 147 5.35 0.04 8.29
CA LEU A 147 6.31 -1.09 8.29
C LEU A 147 5.72 -2.47 8.67
N PRO A 148 4.89 -2.61 9.73
CA PRO A 148 4.27 -3.89 10.05
C PRO A 148 3.17 -4.33 9.07
N VAL A 149 2.63 -3.44 8.23
CA VAL A 149 1.54 -3.74 7.28
C VAL A 149 1.95 -4.76 6.20
N PRO A 150 3.06 -4.61 5.44
CA PRO A 150 3.47 -5.60 4.46
C PRO A 150 3.86 -6.94 5.11
N ILE A 151 4.53 -6.90 6.27
CA ILE A 151 4.92 -8.10 7.03
C ILE A 151 3.68 -8.92 7.39
N SER A 152 2.72 -8.29 8.08
CA SER A 152 1.43 -8.94 8.43
C SER A 152 0.58 -9.28 7.19
N GLY A 153 0.77 -8.58 6.08
CA GLY A 153 0.14 -8.86 4.79
C GLY A 153 0.60 -10.19 4.19
N LEU A 154 1.89 -10.51 4.26
CA LEU A 154 2.43 -11.82 3.85
C LEU A 154 1.91 -12.94 4.75
N PHE A 155 1.85 -12.71 6.07
CA PHE A 155 1.33 -13.68 7.02
C PHE A 155 -0.20 -13.81 7.00
N ARG A 156 -0.93 -12.89 6.35
CA ARG A 156 -2.39 -13.00 6.14
C ARG A 156 -2.77 -14.29 5.44
N TYR A 157 -1.93 -14.78 4.53
CA TYR A 157 -2.15 -16.04 3.82
C TYR A 157 -2.14 -17.25 4.77
N LYS A 158 -1.45 -17.15 5.91
CA LYS A 158 -1.42 -18.17 6.97
C LYS A 158 -2.50 -17.97 8.05
N LYS A 159 -3.42 -17.00 7.88
CA LYS A 159 -4.47 -16.59 8.84
C LYS A 159 -3.98 -16.15 10.23
N MET A 160 -2.67 -16.06 10.44
CA MET A 160 -2.05 -15.77 11.75
C MET A 160 -2.22 -14.30 12.15
N ASP A 161 -2.02 -13.38 11.20
CA ASP A 161 -1.87 -11.94 11.53
C ASP A 161 -2.92 -11.02 10.90
N ARG A 162 -4.10 -11.57 10.57
CA ARG A 162 -5.17 -10.80 9.90
C ARG A 162 -5.65 -9.60 10.73
N LYS A 163 -5.70 -9.73 12.07
CA LYS A 163 -6.11 -8.64 12.97
C LYS A 163 -5.06 -7.53 13.02
N TRP A 164 -3.78 -7.90 13.04
CA TRP A 164 -2.66 -6.96 13.02
C TRP A 164 -2.63 -6.15 11.74
N HIS A 165 -2.71 -6.81 10.58
CA HIS A 165 -2.75 -6.13 9.28
C HIS A 165 -3.90 -5.11 9.17
N LEU A 166 -5.08 -5.45 9.72
CA LEU A 166 -6.20 -4.52 9.73
C LEU A 166 -5.98 -3.34 10.69
N ARG A 167 -5.48 -3.60 11.92
CA ARG A 167 -5.24 -2.56 12.92
C ARG A 167 -4.14 -1.58 12.47
N SER A 168 -2.99 -2.10 12.05
CA SER A 168 -1.91 -1.26 11.52
C SER A 168 -2.30 -0.58 10.23
N GLY A 169 -3.04 -1.25 9.33
CA GLY A 169 -3.56 -0.64 8.11
C GLY A 169 -4.52 0.53 8.37
N ILE A 170 -5.40 0.43 9.38
CA ILE A 170 -6.28 1.53 9.77
C ILE A 170 -5.49 2.68 10.40
N ALA A 171 -4.58 2.37 11.32
CA ALA A 171 -3.73 3.38 11.95
C ALA A 171 -2.89 4.14 10.90
N PHE A 172 -2.27 3.40 9.98
CA PHE A 172 -1.58 3.96 8.81
C PHE A 172 -2.53 4.83 7.99
N ALA A 173 -3.73 4.35 7.64
CA ALA A 173 -4.66 5.11 6.81
C ALA A 173 -5.03 6.48 7.44
N VAL A 174 -5.26 6.53 8.76
CA VAL A 174 -5.57 7.79 9.45
C VAL A 174 -4.37 8.74 9.43
N LEU A 175 -3.19 8.27 9.82
CA LEU A 175 -1.97 9.09 9.82
C LEU A 175 -1.58 9.56 8.40
N PHE A 176 -1.74 8.67 7.43
CA PHE A 176 -1.53 8.96 6.02
C PHE A 176 -2.47 10.05 5.51
N LEU A 177 -3.76 10.01 5.88
CA LEU A 177 -4.72 11.05 5.51
C LEU A 177 -4.36 12.40 6.15
N ILE A 178 -3.96 12.40 7.43
CA ILE A 178 -3.47 13.60 8.12
C ILE A 178 -2.28 14.18 7.35
N HIS A 179 -1.26 13.38 7.06
CA HIS A 179 -0.06 13.82 6.32
C HIS A 179 -0.35 14.26 4.87
N SER A 180 -1.33 13.66 4.20
CA SER A 180 -1.59 13.93 2.78
C SER A 180 -2.43 15.19 2.51
N PHE A 181 -3.08 15.75 3.52
CA PHE A 181 -4.05 16.84 3.38
C PHE A 181 -3.76 18.03 4.30
N LEU A 182 -2.67 17.99 5.08
CA LEU A 182 -2.13 19.10 5.85
C LEU A 182 -0.82 19.58 5.20
#